data_AF-A0A5P5ZLN9-F1
#
_entry.id   AF-A0A5P5ZLN9-F1
#
_cell.length_a   1.000
_cell.length_b   1.000
_cell.length_c   1.000
_cell.angle_alpha   90.00
_cell.angle_beta   90.00
_cell.angle_gamma   90.00
#
_symmetry.space_group_name_H-M   'P 1'
#
loop_
_entity.id
_entity.type
_entity.pdbx_description
1 polymer ?
#
loop_
_entity_poly.entity_id
_entity_poly.type
_entity_poly.pdbx_seq_one_letter_code
_entity_poly.pdbx_strand_id
1 'polypeptide(L)'
;MELIDRFWDFNHKARLGSSAISLYLYLLKLGKDNDSYKVVISDVALGNALGITRKTVKPTKDKLRELGLVEFESKSGFPCNYRILLNYLSDIPILEKIEKEKIEKVPSLEIVEKHETLKRSDSSKEVVPKISKSSDKVSITDTSKSSKSKIIPELEEFIQFATTLEDYQPLLDSVIEEKYHSWLENDWRNSSGRPISNWKSSLKSILPYLKNSQNDDTVSVDSIPNIKRPKTS
;
A
#
# COMPACT_ATOMS: atom_id res chain seq x y z
N MET A 1 -18.78 -29.96 -14.01
CA MET A 1 -18.19 -28.75 -13.42
C MET A 1 -16.75 -29.05 -13.10
N GLU A 2 -15.84 -28.43 -13.84
CA GLU A 2 -14.41 -28.58 -13.62
C GLU A 2 -14.03 -27.96 -12.25
N LEU A 3 -12.90 -28.38 -11.68
CA LEU A 3 -12.42 -27.88 -10.38
C LEU A 3 -12.21 -26.36 -10.39
N ILE A 4 -11.85 -25.81 -11.56
CA ILE A 4 -11.64 -24.38 -11.76
C ILE A 4 -12.95 -23.60 -11.70
N ASP A 5 -14.03 -24.09 -12.32
CA ASP A 5 -15.35 -23.44 -12.29
C ASP A 5 -15.86 -23.32 -10.86
N ARG A 6 -15.75 -24.43 -10.11
CA ARG A 6 -16.15 -24.51 -8.70
C ARG A 6 -15.36 -23.55 -7.82
N PHE A 7 -14.07 -23.40 -8.09
CA PHE A 7 -13.24 -22.45 -7.36
C PHE A 7 -13.67 -21.01 -7.64
N TRP A 8 -14.00 -20.66 -8.88
CA TRP A 8 -14.45 -19.32 -9.23
C TRP A 8 -15.82 -18.98 -8.64
N ASP A 9 -16.74 -19.94 -8.60
CA ASP A 9 -18.03 -19.79 -7.91
C ASP A 9 -17.83 -19.49 -6.42
N PHE A 10 -16.90 -20.19 -5.76
CA PHE A 10 -16.53 -19.91 -4.37
C PHE A 10 -15.90 -18.51 -4.23
N ASN A 11 -14.97 -18.16 -5.12
CA ASN A 11 -14.24 -16.90 -5.05
C ASN A 11 -15.14 -15.67 -5.23
N HIS A 12 -16.21 -15.78 -6.02
CA HIS A 12 -17.23 -14.73 -6.13
C HIS A 12 -17.82 -14.31 -4.78
N LYS A 13 -17.95 -15.27 -3.85
CA LYS A 13 -18.48 -15.02 -2.51
C LYS A 13 -17.38 -14.67 -1.52
N ALA A 14 -16.28 -15.42 -1.51
CA ALA A 14 -15.20 -15.27 -0.53
C ALA A 14 -14.28 -14.06 -0.78
N ARG A 15 -14.26 -13.52 -2.00
CA ARG A 15 -13.41 -12.38 -2.43
C ARG A 15 -11.94 -12.57 -2.02
N LEU A 16 -11.31 -13.63 -2.52
CA LEU A 16 -9.89 -13.87 -2.30
C LEU A 16 -9.04 -12.78 -2.98
N GLY A 17 -7.95 -12.38 -2.33
CA GLY A 17 -6.95 -11.52 -2.94
C GLY A 17 -6.10 -12.30 -3.95
N SER A 18 -5.42 -11.58 -4.85
CA SER A 18 -4.56 -12.17 -5.88
C SER A 18 -3.56 -13.19 -5.33
N SER A 19 -2.86 -12.86 -4.24
CA SER A 19 -1.91 -13.78 -3.59
C SER A 19 -2.56 -15.10 -3.14
N ALA A 20 -3.78 -15.05 -2.61
CA ALA A 20 -4.50 -16.24 -2.15
C ALA A 20 -4.97 -17.11 -3.31
N ILE A 21 -5.46 -16.49 -4.38
CA ILE A 21 -5.83 -17.17 -5.62
C ILE A 21 -4.60 -17.86 -6.21
N SER A 22 -3.50 -17.13 -6.41
CA SER A 22 -2.27 -17.68 -6.98
C SER A 22 -1.70 -18.82 -6.15
N LEU A 23 -1.73 -18.69 -4.83
CA LEU A 23 -1.23 -19.73 -3.92
C LEU A 23 -2.08 -21.00 -3.98
N TYR A 24 -3.41 -20.86 -3.99
CA TYR A 24 -4.32 -22.01 -4.13
C TYR A 24 -4.17 -22.70 -5.48
N LEU A 25 -4.17 -21.95 -6.58
CA LEU A 25 -4.00 -22.50 -7.93
C LEU A 25 -2.64 -23.20 -8.10
N TYR A 26 -1.59 -22.67 -7.49
CA TYR A 26 -0.29 -23.31 -7.53
C TYR A 26 -0.24 -24.61 -6.71
N LEU A 27 -0.91 -24.66 -5.56
CA LEU A 27 -1.08 -25.92 -4.82
C LEU A 27 -1.87 -26.94 -5.64
N LEU A 28 -2.93 -26.53 -6.34
CA LEU A 28 -3.67 -27.40 -7.26
C LEU A 28 -2.80 -27.92 -8.40
N LYS A 29 -1.95 -27.08 -8.97
CA LYS A 29 -0.98 -27.50 -9.99
C LYS A 29 -0.04 -28.56 -9.44
N LEU A 30 0.59 -28.31 -8.29
CA LEU A 30 1.46 -29.28 -7.64
C LEU A 30 0.74 -30.60 -7.34
N GLY A 31 -0.51 -30.52 -6.89
CA GLY A 31 -1.30 -31.70 -6.63
C GLY A 31 -1.59 -32.51 -7.90
N LYS A 32 -1.94 -31.84 -9.00
CA LYS A 32 -2.13 -32.45 -10.31
C LYS A 32 -0.85 -33.12 -10.81
N ASP A 33 0.30 -32.46 -10.68
CA ASP A 33 1.60 -32.98 -11.12
C ASP A 33 2.01 -34.24 -10.34
N ASN A 34 1.52 -34.39 -9.10
CA ASN A 34 1.80 -35.53 -8.21
C ASN A 34 0.62 -36.51 -8.08
N ASP A 35 -0.44 -36.36 -8.89
CA ASP A 35 -1.70 -37.11 -8.81
C ASP A 35 -2.26 -37.25 -7.37
N SER A 36 -2.13 -36.18 -6.57
CA SER A 36 -2.39 -36.21 -5.13
C SER A 36 -2.86 -34.86 -4.63
N TYR A 37 -3.84 -34.86 -3.72
CA TYR A 37 -4.26 -33.63 -2.99
C TYR A 37 -3.38 -33.31 -1.77
N LYS A 38 -2.32 -34.11 -1.55
CA LYS A 38 -1.31 -33.87 -0.52
C LYS A 38 -0.05 -33.35 -1.18
N VAL A 39 0.34 -32.13 -0.82
CA VAL A 39 1.48 -31.42 -1.42
C VAL A 39 2.47 -31.05 -0.32
N VAL A 40 3.76 -31.26 -0.58
CA VAL A 40 4.82 -30.90 0.36
C VAL A 40 5.63 -29.75 -0.23
N ILE A 41 5.56 -28.57 0.39
CA ILE A 41 6.31 -27.39 -0.06
C ILE A 41 6.64 -26.44 1.10
N SER A 42 7.82 -25.84 1.08
CA SER A 42 8.22 -24.84 2.09
C SER A 42 7.67 -23.46 1.76
N ASP A 43 7.49 -22.59 2.78
CA ASP A 43 7.05 -21.21 2.56
C ASP A 43 8.01 -20.43 1.65
N VAL A 44 9.31 -20.76 1.69
CA VAL A 44 10.35 -20.11 0.88
C VAL A 44 10.20 -20.52 -0.58
N ALA A 45 10.06 -21.83 -0.85
CA ALA A 45 9.83 -22.33 -2.20
C ALA A 45 8.52 -21.78 -2.79
N LEU A 46 7.47 -21.70 -1.97
CA LEU A 46 6.18 -21.14 -2.37
C LEU A 46 6.28 -19.65 -2.68
N GLY A 47 7.01 -18.89 -1.86
CA GLY A 47 7.28 -17.48 -2.12
C GLY A 47 8.06 -17.25 -3.42
N ASN A 48 9.13 -18.03 -3.64
CA ASN A 48 9.94 -17.94 -4.85
C ASN A 48 9.12 -18.29 -6.11
N ALA A 49 8.32 -19.36 -6.07
CA ALA A 49 7.51 -19.79 -7.20
C ALA A 49 6.44 -18.77 -7.60
N LEU A 50 5.92 -18.02 -6.62
CA LEU A 50 4.83 -17.06 -6.82
C LEU A 50 5.31 -15.60 -6.92
N GLY A 51 6.61 -15.34 -6.78
CA GLY A 51 7.17 -13.98 -6.74
C GLY A 51 6.69 -13.15 -5.53
N ILE A 52 6.35 -13.81 -4.41
CA ILE A 52 5.87 -13.14 -3.19
C ILE A 52 6.78 -13.43 -1.99
N THR A 53 6.78 -12.52 -1.02
CA THR A 53 7.61 -12.69 0.17
C THR A 53 7.05 -13.76 1.10
N ARG A 54 7.90 -14.38 1.92
CA ARG A 54 7.47 -15.28 3.00
C ARG A 54 6.49 -14.60 3.98
N LYS A 55 6.63 -13.29 4.20
CA LYS A 55 5.72 -12.49 5.03
C LYS A 55 4.31 -12.39 4.43
N THR A 56 4.18 -12.57 3.12
CA THR A 56 2.91 -12.67 2.40
C THR A 56 2.37 -14.10 2.39
N VAL A 57 3.24 -15.10 2.19
CA VAL A 57 2.85 -16.53 2.15
C VAL A 57 2.13 -16.96 3.43
N LYS A 58 2.69 -16.63 4.60
CA LYS A 58 2.13 -17.04 5.90
C LYS A 58 0.67 -16.62 6.13
N PRO A 59 0.33 -15.31 6.13
CA PRO A 59 -1.06 -14.90 6.33
C PRO A 59 -1.97 -15.38 5.20
N THR A 60 -1.43 -15.56 3.98
CA THR A 60 -2.20 -16.06 2.85
C THR A 60 -2.62 -17.52 3.06
N LYS A 61 -1.70 -18.40 3.46
CA LYS A 61 -2.03 -19.81 3.74
C LYS A 61 -2.93 -19.96 4.97
N ASP A 62 -2.77 -19.10 5.98
CA ASP A 62 -3.65 -19.06 7.14
C ASP A 62 -5.09 -18.71 6.71
N LYS A 63 -5.24 -17.68 5.87
CA LYS A 63 -6.54 -17.30 5.28
C LYS A 63 -7.17 -18.43 4.46
N LEU A 64 -6.39 -19.12 3.63
CA LEU A 64 -6.92 -20.27 2.88
C LEU A 64 -7.38 -21.42 3.80
N ARG A 65 -6.73 -21.60 4.96
CA ARG A 65 -7.16 -22.57 5.97
C ARG A 65 -8.44 -22.15 6.67
N GLU A 66 -8.55 -20.88 7.06
CA GLU A 66 -9.78 -20.32 7.64
C GLU A 66 -10.99 -20.47 6.71
N LEU A 67 -10.74 -20.35 5.40
CA LEU A 67 -11.75 -20.51 4.35
C LEU A 67 -12.04 -21.98 3.99
N GLY A 68 -11.38 -22.94 4.63
CA GLY A 68 -11.58 -24.37 4.36
C GLY A 68 -11.13 -24.82 2.98
N LEU A 69 -10.23 -24.08 2.32
CA LEU A 69 -9.66 -24.44 1.01
C LEU A 69 -8.47 -25.39 1.16
N VAL A 70 -7.71 -25.27 2.25
CA VAL A 70 -6.54 -26.09 2.53
C VAL A 70 -6.44 -26.37 4.02
N GLU A 71 -5.87 -27.52 4.37
CA GLU A 71 -5.26 -27.74 5.67
C GLU A 71 -3.75 -27.81 5.52
N PHE A 72 -3.03 -27.49 6.59
CA PHE A 72 -1.59 -27.69 6.57
C PHE A 72 -1.02 -27.99 7.94
N GLU A 73 0.06 -28.76 7.93
CA GLU A 73 0.90 -29.04 9.09
C GLU A 73 2.30 -28.48 8.84
N SER A 74 2.77 -27.66 9.78
CA SER A 74 4.13 -27.11 9.74
C SER A 74 4.90 -27.54 10.98
N LYS A 75 6.06 -28.18 10.79
CA LYS A 75 7.04 -28.45 11.85
C LYS A 75 8.25 -27.55 11.62
N SER A 76 8.82 -26.99 12.71
CA SER A 76 10.00 -26.11 12.60
C SER A 76 11.12 -26.81 11.84
N GLY A 77 11.69 -26.14 10.83
CA GLY A 77 12.78 -26.69 10.01
C GLY A 77 12.36 -27.64 8.88
N PHE A 78 11.08 -28.02 8.77
CA PHE A 78 10.59 -28.92 7.71
C PHE A 78 9.66 -28.20 6.73
N PRO A 79 9.57 -28.68 5.47
CA PRO A 79 8.55 -28.24 4.52
C PRO A 79 7.13 -28.41 5.10
N CYS A 80 6.22 -27.52 4.72
CA CYS A 80 4.83 -27.63 5.13
C CYS A 80 4.12 -28.70 4.31
N ASN A 81 3.35 -29.56 4.98
CA ASN A 81 2.47 -30.51 4.33
C ASN A 81 1.11 -29.85 4.16
N TYR A 82 0.64 -29.71 2.93
CA TYR A 82 -0.66 -29.18 2.58
C TYR A 82 -1.60 -30.32 2.18
N ARG A 83 -2.86 -30.23 2.61
CA ARG A 83 -3.97 -31.05 2.15
C ARG A 83 -4.99 -30.12 1.50
N ILE A 84 -5.22 -30.28 0.20
CA ILE A 84 -6.20 -29.50 -0.54
C ILE A 84 -7.58 -30.04 -0.23
N LEU A 85 -8.48 -29.18 0.23
CA LEU A 85 -9.86 -29.52 0.52
C LEU A 85 -10.74 -29.16 -0.68
N LEU A 86 -11.60 -30.09 -1.11
CA LEU A 86 -12.56 -29.87 -2.20
C LEU A 86 -14.00 -29.68 -1.67
N ASN A 87 -14.19 -29.85 -0.35
CA ASN A 87 -15.50 -29.92 0.29
C ASN A 87 -16.07 -28.56 0.72
N TYR A 88 -15.38 -27.44 0.44
CA TYR A 88 -15.87 -26.08 0.70
C TYR A 88 -17.14 -25.71 -0.09
N LEU A 89 -17.64 -26.62 -0.94
CA LEU A 89 -18.90 -26.51 -1.67
C LEU A 89 -20.13 -26.98 -0.87
N SER A 90 -19.95 -27.78 0.18
CA SER A 90 -21.07 -28.33 0.98
C SER A 90 -21.36 -27.51 2.24
N ASP A 91 -20.34 -26.84 2.80
CA ASP A 91 -20.46 -26.09 4.05
C ASP A 91 -20.68 -24.58 3.79
N ILE A 92 -21.87 -24.27 3.28
CA ILE A 92 -22.47 -22.91 3.30
C ILE A 92 -22.33 -22.20 4.68
N PRO A 93 -22.37 -22.87 5.85
CA PRO A 93 -22.28 -22.22 7.15
C PRO A 93 -20.98 -21.43 7.40
N ILE A 94 -19.85 -21.81 6.78
CA ILE A 94 -18.58 -21.07 6.90
C ILE A 94 -18.71 -19.69 6.24
N LEU A 95 -19.41 -19.63 5.12
CA LEU A 95 -19.65 -18.41 4.35
C LEU A 95 -20.59 -17.44 5.08
N GLU A 96 -21.64 -17.95 5.72
CA GLU A 96 -22.54 -17.15 6.56
C GLU A 96 -21.84 -16.59 7.80
N LYS A 97 -20.89 -17.33 8.38
CA LYS A 97 -20.11 -16.88 9.54
C LYS A 97 -19.17 -15.73 9.17
N ILE A 98 -18.56 -15.78 7.99
CA ILE A 98 -17.69 -14.72 7.46
C ILE A 98 -18.49 -13.45 7.14
N GLU A 99 -19.72 -13.58 6.65
CA GLU A 99 -20.60 -12.44 6.39
C GLU A 99 -21.03 -11.74 7.69
N LYS A 100 -21.35 -12.51 8.74
CA LYS A 100 -21.73 -11.98 10.06
C LYS A 100 -20.57 -11.27 10.78
N GLU A 101 -19.34 -11.81 10.72
CA GLU A 101 -18.15 -11.17 11.33
C GLU A 101 -17.71 -9.87 10.61
N LYS A 102 -18.11 -9.69 9.33
CA LYS A 102 -17.75 -8.50 8.55
C LYS A 102 -18.66 -7.30 8.85
N ILE A 103 -19.89 -7.53 9.30
CA ILE A 103 -20.88 -6.49 9.60
C ILE A 103 -20.61 -5.83 10.97
N GLU A 104 -19.97 -6.53 11.91
CA GLU A 104 -19.72 -6.02 13.27
C GLU A 104 -18.49 -5.10 13.42
N LYS A 105 -17.63 -4.96 12.40
CA LYS A 105 -16.35 -4.21 12.49
C LYS A 105 -16.28 -2.92 11.68
N VAL A 106 -17.39 -2.26 11.40
CA VAL A 106 -17.40 -0.94 10.74
C VAL A 106 -18.00 0.11 11.68
N PRO A 107 -17.22 1.08 12.21
CA PRO A 107 -17.77 2.33 12.72
C PRO A 107 -18.43 3.07 11.56
N SER A 108 -19.73 3.31 11.68
CA SER A 108 -20.55 4.08 10.77
C SER A 108 -19.98 5.49 10.57
N LEU A 109 -19.44 5.75 9.39
CA LEU A 109 -19.28 7.10 8.83
C LEU A 109 -20.22 7.18 7.63
N GLU A 110 -21.38 7.77 7.86
CA GLU A 110 -22.31 8.17 6.81
C GLU A 110 -21.75 9.39 6.07
N ILE A 111 -21.58 9.27 4.76
CA ILE A 111 -21.26 10.35 3.84
C ILE A 111 -22.57 10.87 3.24
N VAL A 112 -22.95 12.07 3.68
CA VAL A 112 -23.41 13.26 2.92
C VAL A 112 -24.19 13.08 1.61
N GLU A 113 -25.39 13.68 1.57
CA GLU A 113 -25.93 14.53 0.48
C GLU A 113 -26.86 15.57 1.13
N LYS A 114 -27.08 16.83 0.71
CA LYS A 114 -26.56 17.79 -0.29
C LYS A 114 -27.36 19.09 -0.06
N HIS A 115 -26.74 20.27 0.00
CA HIS A 115 -27.19 21.51 -0.70
C HIS A 115 -26.34 22.74 -0.32
N GLU A 116 -25.96 23.51 -1.34
CA GLU A 116 -25.35 24.84 -1.26
C GLU A 116 -26.31 25.90 -0.72
N THR A 117 -25.82 26.84 0.10
CA THR A 117 -26.01 28.28 -0.12
C THR A 117 -25.08 29.10 0.79
N LEU A 118 -24.41 30.10 0.19
CA LEU A 118 -23.64 31.14 0.87
C LEU A 118 -24.51 31.96 1.83
N LYS A 119 -23.98 32.29 3.02
CA LYS A 119 -24.04 33.65 3.62
C LYS A 119 -23.11 33.83 4.83
N ARG A 120 -22.11 34.68 4.60
CA ARG A 120 -21.49 35.71 5.46
C ARG A 120 -22.18 36.04 6.80
N SER A 121 -21.42 35.98 7.91
CA SER A 121 -21.26 37.08 8.89
C SER A 121 -20.43 36.67 10.12
N ASP A 122 -19.28 37.33 10.27
CA ASP A 122 -18.65 37.93 11.47
C ASP A 122 -19.00 37.45 12.90
N SER A 123 -17.96 37.06 13.65
CA SER A 123 -17.52 37.65 14.95
C SER A 123 -16.50 36.70 15.60
N SER A 124 -15.20 36.99 15.48
CA SER A 124 -14.37 37.77 16.41
C SER A 124 -14.12 37.11 17.79
N LYS A 125 -12.86 36.70 18.00
CA LYS A 125 -12.04 37.12 19.15
C LYS A 125 -10.56 36.82 18.90
N GLU A 126 -9.79 37.90 18.83
CA GLU A 126 -8.35 38.03 19.06
C GLU A 126 -7.95 37.32 20.37
N VAL A 127 -6.71 36.88 20.59
CA VAL A 127 -5.54 37.73 20.92
C VAL A 127 -4.23 37.01 20.56
N VAL A 128 -3.31 37.77 19.95
CA VAL A 128 -1.88 37.44 19.68
C VAL A 128 -1.00 38.42 20.52
N PRO A 129 0.34 38.48 20.36
CA PRO A 129 1.44 37.80 21.05
C PRO A 129 2.25 38.72 22.01
N LYS A 130 3.33 38.20 22.63
CA LYS A 130 4.50 39.04 22.95
C LYS A 130 5.83 38.33 22.73
N ILE A 131 6.59 38.89 21.79
CA ILE A 131 8.01 38.66 21.51
C ILE A 131 8.84 39.55 22.45
N SER A 132 9.97 39.06 22.94
CA SER A 132 11.13 39.89 23.29
C SER A 132 12.42 39.17 22.92
N LYS A 133 13.24 39.85 22.10
CA LYS A 133 14.59 39.46 21.67
C LYS A 133 15.62 40.00 22.68
N SER A 134 16.72 39.29 22.90
CA SER A 134 18.05 39.91 23.11
C SER A 134 19.18 38.93 22.80
N SER A 135 20.19 39.49 22.15
CA SER A 135 21.45 38.92 21.65
C SER A 135 22.41 38.48 22.75
N ASP A 136 23.16 37.38 22.58
CA ASP A 136 24.62 37.43 22.34
C ASP A 136 25.30 36.04 22.33
N LYS A 137 26.10 35.87 21.26
CA LYS A 137 27.33 35.08 21.06
C LYS A 137 27.87 34.27 22.26
N VAL A 138 28.13 32.98 22.05
CA VAL A 138 29.47 32.32 22.08
C VAL A 138 29.33 30.80 21.92
N SER A 139 30.22 30.26 21.09
CA SER A 139 30.49 28.85 20.79
C SER A 139 30.90 28.04 22.03
N ILE A 140 30.52 26.76 22.10
CA ILE A 140 31.43 25.61 22.30
C ILE A 140 30.61 24.31 22.27
N THR A 141 31.20 23.35 21.56
CA THR A 141 30.95 21.91 21.51
C THR A 141 30.45 21.28 22.81
N ASP A 142 29.48 20.36 22.72
CA ASP A 142 29.78 19.00 23.16
C ASP A 142 28.77 17.94 22.72
N THR A 143 29.36 16.78 22.47
CA THR A 143 28.77 15.50 22.11
C THR A 143 28.02 14.90 23.30
N SER A 144 26.76 14.46 23.13
CA SER A 144 26.33 13.16 23.67
C SER A 144 24.94 12.68 23.19
N LYS A 145 24.99 11.54 22.49
CA LYS A 145 24.14 10.35 22.59
C LYS A 145 22.62 10.47 22.83
N SER A 146 21.93 9.85 21.85
CA SER A 146 20.87 8.85 22.05
C SER A 146 19.46 9.36 22.33
N SER A 147 18.76 9.65 21.23
CA SER A 147 17.46 9.02 21.00
C SER A 147 17.42 8.58 19.53
N LYS A 148 16.85 7.40 19.23
CA LYS A 148 16.52 7.02 17.85
C LYS A 148 15.32 7.87 17.41
N SER A 149 15.49 9.18 17.35
CA SER A 149 14.53 10.09 16.76
C SER A 149 14.50 9.83 15.26
N LYS A 150 13.29 9.80 14.71
CA LYS A 150 13.04 9.63 13.28
C LYS A 150 13.93 10.64 12.54
N ILE A 151 14.77 10.16 11.62
CA ILE A 151 15.77 10.95 10.89
C ILE A 151 15.04 11.80 9.86
N ILE A 152 14.34 12.83 10.35
CA ILE A 152 13.78 13.90 9.53
C ILE A 152 14.89 14.95 9.45
N PRO A 153 15.48 15.18 8.27
CA PRO A 153 16.51 16.20 8.07
C PRO A 153 15.90 17.60 8.20
N GLU A 154 16.73 18.60 8.42
CA GLU A 154 16.33 19.99 8.24
C GLU A 154 16.12 20.28 6.74
N LEU A 155 15.26 21.26 6.40
CA LEU A 155 15.01 21.64 5.00
C LEU A 155 16.31 21.99 4.26
N GLU A 156 17.22 22.70 4.93
CA GLU A 156 18.53 23.05 4.37
C GLU A 156 19.36 21.81 4.01
N GLU A 157 19.41 20.81 4.91
CA GLU A 157 20.09 19.53 4.65
C GLU A 157 19.42 18.78 3.48
N PHE A 158 18.10 18.89 3.36
CA PHE A 158 17.33 18.24 2.29
C PHE A 158 17.64 18.82 0.91
N ILE A 159 17.64 20.15 0.78
CA ILE A 159 17.98 20.86 -0.46
C ILE A 159 19.46 20.66 -0.78
N GLN A 160 20.35 20.79 0.22
CA GLN A 160 21.77 20.57 0.03
C GLN A 160 22.06 19.16 -0.49
N PHE A 161 21.34 18.14 -0.03
CA PHE A 161 21.46 16.81 -0.62
C PHE A 161 20.90 16.75 -2.04
N ALA A 162 19.79 17.43 -2.34
CA ALA A 162 19.24 17.48 -3.68
C ALA A 162 20.23 18.06 -4.70
N THR A 163 20.95 19.13 -4.35
CA THR A 163 21.94 19.78 -5.24
C THR A 163 23.13 18.88 -5.56
N THR A 164 23.41 17.86 -4.74
CA THR A 164 24.47 16.88 -5.00
C THR A 164 24.10 15.81 -6.05
N LEU A 165 22.83 15.74 -6.47
CA LEU A 165 22.35 14.71 -7.38
C LEU A 165 22.54 15.13 -8.85
N GLU A 166 22.96 14.19 -9.70
CA GLU A 166 23.32 14.45 -11.10
C GLU A 166 22.12 14.91 -11.97
N ASP A 167 20.90 14.54 -11.57
CA ASP A 167 19.65 14.93 -12.23
C ASP A 167 19.03 16.23 -11.68
N TYR A 168 19.73 16.94 -10.79
CA TYR A 168 19.24 18.17 -10.18
C TYR A 168 19.23 19.35 -11.17
N GLN A 169 18.26 20.24 -11.01
CA GLN A 169 18.13 21.49 -11.76
C GLN A 169 17.75 22.61 -10.79
N PRO A 170 18.34 23.82 -10.87
CA PRO A 170 18.01 24.93 -9.96
C PRO A 170 16.53 25.35 -9.98
N LEU A 171 15.85 25.17 -11.12
CA LEU A 171 14.40 25.46 -11.24
C LEU A 171 13.55 24.52 -10.37
N LEU A 172 14.10 23.38 -9.94
CA LEU A 172 13.38 22.36 -9.20
C LEU A 172 13.35 22.65 -7.69
N ASP A 173 14.05 23.66 -7.19
CA ASP A 173 14.14 23.99 -5.76
C ASP A 173 12.77 24.19 -5.13
N SER A 174 11.92 25.02 -5.73
CA SER A 174 10.55 25.25 -5.23
C SER A 174 9.70 23.98 -5.19
N VAL A 175 9.90 23.07 -6.15
CA VAL A 175 9.17 21.78 -6.23
C VAL A 175 9.69 20.79 -5.19
N ILE A 176 11.00 20.80 -4.94
CA ILE A 176 11.66 19.97 -3.93
C ILE A 176 11.26 20.43 -2.53
N GLU A 177 11.17 21.74 -2.30
CA GLU A 177 10.65 22.35 -1.08
C GLU A 177 9.19 21.97 -0.81
N GLU A 178 8.32 22.13 -1.81
CA GLU A 178 6.91 21.72 -1.72
C GLU A 178 6.80 20.22 -1.40
N LYS A 179 7.68 19.40 -2.00
CA LYS A 179 7.71 17.97 -1.72
C LYS A 179 8.14 17.66 -0.28
N TYR A 180 9.13 18.38 0.25
CA TYR A 180 9.55 18.26 1.65
C TYR A 180 8.40 18.61 2.59
N HIS A 181 7.70 19.72 2.35
CA HIS A 181 6.53 20.12 3.14
C HIS A 181 5.42 19.07 3.06
N SER A 182 5.14 18.53 1.88
CA SER A 182 4.17 17.43 1.71
C SER A 182 4.53 16.21 2.56
N TRP A 183 5.81 15.85 2.67
CA TRP A 183 6.24 14.77 3.56
C TRP A 183 6.11 15.14 5.03
N LEU A 184 6.42 16.36 5.40
CA LEU A 184 6.29 16.86 6.77
C LEU A 184 4.83 16.83 7.25
N GLU A 185 3.90 17.32 6.42
CA GLU A 185 2.45 17.32 6.70
C GLU A 185 1.87 15.90 6.79
N ASN A 186 2.45 14.94 6.05
CA ASN A 186 2.03 13.53 6.06
C ASN A 186 2.79 12.68 7.09
N ASP A 187 3.21 13.24 8.23
CA ASP A 187 3.95 12.54 9.29
C ASP A 187 5.21 11.81 8.80
N TRP A 188 5.87 12.37 7.78
CA TRP A 188 7.04 11.79 7.10
C TRP A 188 6.76 10.41 6.50
N ARG A 189 5.60 10.28 5.83
CA ARG A 189 5.16 9.05 5.15
C ARG A 189 5.03 9.26 3.64
N ASN A 190 5.19 8.18 2.90
CA ASN A 190 4.93 8.17 1.46
C ASN A 190 3.42 8.11 1.18
N SER A 191 3.03 8.22 -0.10
CA SER A 191 1.62 8.12 -0.55
C SER A 191 0.95 6.79 -0.21
N SER A 192 1.72 5.74 0.11
CA SER A 192 1.22 4.44 0.58
C SER A 192 1.13 4.33 2.10
N GLY A 193 1.30 5.43 2.85
CA GLY A 193 1.23 5.49 4.31
C GLY A 193 2.44 4.89 5.05
N ARG A 194 3.51 4.51 4.33
CA ARG A 194 4.72 3.94 4.94
C ARG A 194 5.68 5.06 5.38
N PRO A 195 6.32 4.95 6.56
CA PRO A 195 7.29 5.94 7.02
C PRO A 195 8.52 5.97 6.10
N ILE A 196 9.00 7.17 5.80
CA ILE A 196 10.18 7.40 4.96
C ILE A 196 11.42 7.31 5.85
N SER A 197 12.04 6.12 5.90
CA SER A 197 13.25 5.90 6.70
C SER A 197 14.54 6.33 5.98
N ASN A 198 14.59 6.21 4.66
CA ASN A 198 15.74 6.58 3.83
C ASN A 198 15.33 7.66 2.83
N TRP A 199 15.10 8.87 3.36
CA TRP A 199 14.59 10.01 2.58
C TRP A 199 15.51 10.38 1.41
N LYS A 200 16.83 10.17 1.53
CA LYS A 200 17.81 10.40 0.47
C LYS A 200 17.53 9.55 -0.77
N SER A 201 17.29 8.26 -0.56
CA SER A 201 16.94 7.33 -1.65
C SER A 201 15.55 7.64 -2.22
N SER A 202 14.61 8.02 -1.36
CA SER A 202 13.27 8.43 -1.79
C SER A 202 13.32 9.68 -2.67
N LEU A 203 14.05 10.71 -2.26
CA LEU A 203 14.22 11.94 -3.03
C LEU A 203 14.86 11.64 -4.39
N LYS A 204 15.96 10.87 -4.40
CA LYS A 204 16.63 10.45 -5.65
C LYS A 204 15.69 9.73 -6.62
N SER A 205 14.81 8.86 -6.12
CA SER A 205 13.85 8.15 -6.97
C SER A 205 12.74 9.04 -7.52
N ILE A 206 12.45 10.17 -6.87
CA ILE A 206 11.33 11.04 -7.20
C ILE A 206 11.77 12.21 -8.10
N LEU A 207 13.03 12.65 -8.01
CA LEU A 207 13.58 13.73 -8.83
C LEU A 207 13.25 13.62 -10.33
N PRO A 208 13.39 12.46 -11.01
CA PRO A 208 13.04 12.34 -12.43
C PRO A 208 11.57 12.64 -12.72
N TYR A 209 10.67 12.31 -11.80
CA TYR A 209 9.23 12.55 -11.94
C TYR A 209 8.87 14.01 -11.65
N LEU A 210 9.58 14.68 -10.75
CA LEU A 210 9.41 16.13 -10.51
C LEU A 210 9.77 16.95 -11.75
N LYS A 211 10.80 16.51 -12.50
CA LYS A 211 11.18 17.11 -13.79
C LYS A 211 10.07 17.00 -14.84
N ASN A 212 9.41 15.84 -14.94
CA ASN A 212 8.35 15.63 -15.93
C ASN A 212 7.05 16.36 -15.57
N SER A 213 6.75 16.53 -14.28
CA SER A 213 5.58 17.27 -13.83
C SER A 213 5.57 18.74 -14.28
N GLN A 214 6.73 19.35 -14.49
CA GLN A 214 6.83 20.71 -15.04
C GLN A 214 6.56 20.77 -16.55
N ASN A 215 6.62 19.64 -17.26
CA ASN A 215 6.41 19.57 -18.71
C ASN A 215 4.97 19.11 -19.08
N ASP A 216 4.24 18.51 -18.14
CA ASP A 216 2.94 17.86 -18.39
C ASP A 216 1.73 18.83 -18.36
N ASP A 217 1.95 20.12 -18.09
CA ASP A 217 0.92 21.17 -18.23
C ASP A 217 0.48 21.43 -19.70
N THR A 218 0.87 20.56 -20.64
CA THR A 218 0.55 20.69 -22.07
C THR A 218 -0.36 19.61 -22.65
N VAL A 219 -0.89 18.67 -21.85
CA VAL A 219 -1.92 17.73 -22.35
C VAL A 219 -3.28 18.44 -22.40
N SER A 220 -3.41 19.32 -23.39
CA SER A 220 -4.65 20.02 -23.70
C SER A 220 -5.72 19.02 -24.15
N VAL A 221 -6.88 19.06 -23.49
CA VAL A 221 -8.03 18.15 -23.67
C VAL A 221 -8.71 18.31 -25.05
N ASP A 222 -8.25 19.26 -25.85
CA ASP A 222 -8.84 19.66 -27.14
C ASP A 222 -8.53 18.71 -28.31
N SER A 223 -7.69 17.67 -28.12
CA SER A 223 -7.26 16.76 -29.19
C SER A 223 -7.72 15.30 -29.02
N ILE A 224 -8.91 15.07 -28.47
CA ILE A 224 -9.50 13.71 -28.45
C ILE A 224 -10.29 13.50 -29.76
N PRO A 225 -9.88 12.58 -30.66
CA PRO A 225 -10.62 12.31 -31.88
C PRO A 225 -11.94 11.57 -31.60
N ASN A 226 -13.02 11.99 -32.26
CA ASN A 226 -14.36 11.43 -32.10
C ASN A 226 -14.51 10.07 -32.84
N ILE A 227 -14.65 8.98 -32.08
CA ILE A 227 -14.79 7.62 -32.61
C ILE A 227 -16.24 7.34 -33.01
N LYS A 228 -16.52 7.12 -34.30
CA LYS A 228 -17.83 6.69 -34.80
C LYS A 228 -18.00 5.17 -34.67
N ARG A 229 -19.16 4.72 -34.17
CA ARG A 229 -19.51 3.29 -34.08
C ARG A 229 -19.88 2.72 -35.47
N PRO A 230 -19.54 1.46 -35.76
CA PRO A 230 -19.94 0.79 -37.00
C PRO A 230 -21.46 0.56 -37.05
N LYS A 231 -22.03 0.65 -38.25
CA LYS A 231 -23.44 0.34 -38.50
C LYS A 231 -23.61 -1.17 -38.56
N THR A 232 -24.48 -1.72 -37.72
CA THR A 232 -24.94 -3.10 -37.79
C THR A 232 -25.75 -3.29 -39.08
N SER A 233 -25.32 -4.21 -39.95
CA SER A 233 -26.12 -4.71 -41.08
C SER A 233 -26.99 -5.87 -40.65
#